data_AF-A0A0Q5VZD8-F1
#
_entry.id   AF-A0A0Q5VZD8-F1
#
_cell.length_a   1.000
_cell.length_b   1.000
_cell.length_c   1.000
_cell.angle_alpha   90.00
_cell.angle_beta   90.00
_cell.angle_gamma   90.00
#
_symmetry.space_group_name_H-M   'P 1'
#
loop_
_entity.id
_entity.type
_entity.pdbx_description
1 polymer ?
#
loop_
_entity_poly.entity_id
_entity_poly.type
_entity_poly.pdbx_seq_one_letter_code
_entity_poly.pdbx_strand_id
1 'polypeptide(L)'
;MVVHIALIILLGPSSLLSPVQAIRSDIYGQLIGLVATHLNGSLLDFNTWTKDISSSLSEQEQQRVAWNVPWSDILHRQKSPLYLQSHLNTGNPFKLRLWMSLYWHLRRSHLLNELHLSNFARELRSLKSNHPELWNNNLQNMLQSLPRSLRLLVKTRRLCLEHKKELLYITAGNHLALGANSNCSIWEAEEENRDHWLRLVNVCDDSSPFFISMLSQGATQVLFSAPNDVANAFCVLRGVAYFEKVLNTEGNCHWQLNDCSFLPKILSANNKN
;
A
#
# COMPACT_ATOMS: atom_id res chain seq x y z
N MET A 1 -23.29 -25.50 23.86
CA MET A 1 -24.29 -24.73 23.10
C MET A 1 -23.90 -24.77 21.64
N VAL A 2 -24.66 -25.51 20.83
CA VAL A 2 -24.44 -25.67 19.39
C VAL A 2 -25.14 -24.50 18.71
N VAL A 3 -24.38 -23.58 18.12
CA VAL A 3 -24.95 -22.48 17.33
C VAL A 3 -25.22 -23.02 15.93
N HIS A 4 -26.49 -23.12 15.56
CA HIS A 4 -26.92 -23.48 14.21
C HIS A 4 -26.76 -22.26 13.29
N ILE A 5 -25.90 -22.38 12.29
CA ILE A 5 -25.84 -21.45 11.17
C ILE A 5 -27.01 -21.82 10.24
N ALA A 6 -28.11 -21.08 10.33
CA ALA A 6 -29.20 -21.19 9.37
C ALA A 6 -28.81 -20.40 8.10
N LEU A 7 -28.22 -21.09 7.13
CA LEU A 7 -28.05 -20.55 5.78
C LEU A 7 -29.41 -20.68 5.07
N ILE A 8 -30.18 -19.59 5.03
CA ILE A 8 -31.43 -19.53 4.28
C ILE A 8 -31.07 -19.44 2.80
N ILE A 9 -30.99 -20.58 2.12
CA ILE A 9 -31.02 -20.65 0.65
C ILE A 9 -32.50 -20.73 0.28
N LEU A 10 -33.09 -19.59 -0.08
CA LEU A 10 -34.41 -19.51 -0.72
C LEU A 10 -34.30 -20.05 -2.15
N LEU A 11 -34.38 -21.37 -2.31
CA LEU A 11 -34.79 -22.03 -3.55
C LEU A 11 -36.13 -22.71 -3.27
N GLY A 12 -37.09 -22.50 -4.17
CA GLY A 12 -38.54 -22.66 -3.97
C GLY A 12 -39.06 -24.03 -3.49
N PRO A 13 -40.36 -24.11 -3.16
CA PRO A 13 -40.93 -25.19 -2.38
C PRO A 13 -41.09 -26.44 -3.25
N SER A 14 -40.20 -27.40 -3.07
CA SER A 14 -40.48 -28.80 -3.39
C SER A 14 -40.26 -29.62 -2.13
N SER A 15 -41.39 -29.93 -1.50
CA SER A 15 -41.52 -30.84 -0.38
C SER A 15 -41.05 -32.24 -0.80
N LEU A 16 -39.90 -32.66 -0.28
CA LEU A 16 -39.41 -34.04 -0.09
C LEU A 16 -37.89 -33.94 -0.14
N LEU A 17 -37.19 -34.09 0.98
CA LEU A 17 -35.84 -34.66 1.04
C LEU A 17 -35.43 -34.89 2.50
N SER A 18 -34.91 -36.09 2.71
CA SER A 18 -34.36 -36.69 3.94
C SER A 18 -33.32 -35.80 4.63
N PRO A 19 -33.02 -36.02 5.93
CA PRO A 19 -32.00 -35.23 6.62
C PRO A 19 -30.62 -35.56 6.04
N VAL A 20 -30.15 -34.73 5.12
CA VAL A 20 -28.78 -34.79 4.61
C VAL A 20 -27.89 -34.25 5.72
N GLN A 21 -27.11 -35.13 6.36
CA GLN A 21 -25.90 -34.72 7.08
C GLN A 21 -24.94 -34.13 6.05
N ALA A 22 -25.07 -32.83 5.80
CA ALA A 22 -24.14 -32.09 4.95
C ALA A 22 -22.77 -32.09 5.66
N ILE A 23 -21.88 -32.88 5.08
CA ILE A 23 -20.48 -33.01 5.45
C ILE A 23 -19.89 -31.60 5.41
N ARG A 24 -19.27 -31.18 6.53
CA ARG A 24 -18.57 -29.89 6.71
C ARG A 24 -17.46 -29.62 5.66
N SER A 25 -17.19 -30.56 4.75
CA SER A 25 -16.19 -30.49 3.69
C SER A 25 -16.62 -29.65 2.48
N ASP A 26 -17.91 -29.55 2.16
CA ASP A 26 -18.36 -28.86 0.92
C ASP A 26 -18.64 -27.36 1.11
N ILE A 27 -18.84 -26.91 2.35
CA ILE A 27 -19.13 -25.49 2.66
C ILE A 27 -18.00 -24.58 2.18
N TYR A 28 -16.74 -25.00 2.30
CA TYR A 28 -15.60 -24.20 1.85
C TYR A 28 -15.54 -24.07 0.32
N GLY A 29 -15.83 -25.14 -0.41
CA GLY A 29 -15.89 -25.10 -1.88
C GLY A 29 -16.95 -24.12 -2.37
N GLN A 30 -18.13 -24.15 -1.74
CA GLN A 30 -19.22 -23.21 -2.02
C GLN A 30 -18.83 -21.76 -1.68
N LEU A 31 -18.24 -21.52 -0.50
CA LEU A 31 -17.77 -20.18 -0.10
C LEU A 31 -16.70 -19.62 -1.04
N ILE A 32 -15.76 -20.46 -1.49
CA ILE A 32 -14.73 -20.07 -2.47
C ILE A 32 -15.38 -19.68 -3.80
N GLY A 33 -16.37 -20.47 -4.27
CA GLY A 33 -17.14 -20.13 -5.47
C GLY A 33 -17.89 -18.80 -5.35
N LEU A 34 -18.48 -18.54 -4.18
CA LEU A 34 -19.19 -17.29 -3.90
C LEU A 34 -18.28 -16.06 -3.90
N VAL A 35 -17.00 -16.18 -3.52
CA VAL A 35 -16.04 -15.06 -3.63
C VAL A 35 -15.98 -14.55 -5.06
N ALA A 36 -15.86 -15.44 -6.05
CA ALA A 36 -15.79 -15.04 -7.46
C ALA A 36 -17.10 -14.38 -7.92
N THR A 37 -18.24 -14.93 -7.51
CA THR A 37 -19.57 -14.37 -7.84
C THR A 37 -19.75 -12.97 -7.26
N HIS A 38 -19.47 -12.77 -5.97
CA HIS A 38 -19.64 -11.46 -5.34
C HIS A 38 -18.60 -10.44 -5.79
N LEU A 39 -17.36 -10.85 -6.09
CA LEU A 39 -16.37 -9.97 -6.71
C LEU A 39 -16.83 -9.45 -8.07
N ASN A 40 -17.65 -10.22 -8.80
CA ASN A 40 -18.24 -9.81 -10.08
C ASN A 40 -19.49 -8.94 -9.94
N GLY A 41 -20.11 -8.91 -8.76
CA GLY A 41 -21.27 -8.08 -8.44
C GLY A 41 -20.92 -6.62 -8.14
N SER A 42 -21.86 -5.90 -7.52
CA SER A 42 -21.65 -4.51 -7.12
C SER A 42 -20.69 -4.41 -5.92
N LEU A 43 -19.98 -3.28 -5.81
CA LEU A 43 -19.09 -3.02 -4.67
C LEU A 43 -19.87 -3.02 -3.34
N LEU A 44 -21.11 -2.52 -3.33
CA LEU A 44 -21.96 -2.49 -2.14
C LEU A 44 -22.31 -3.91 -1.68
N ASP A 45 -22.73 -4.78 -2.60
CA ASP A 45 -23.09 -6.17 -2.29
C ASP A 45 -21.88 -6.94 -1.78
N PHE A 46 -20.72 -6.75 -2.41
CA PHE A 46 -19.47 -7.35 -1.96
C PHE A 46 -19.05 -6.86 -0.56
N ASN A 47 -19.22 -5.57 -0.26
CA ASN A 47 -18.93 -5.01 1.06
C ASN A 47 -19.84 -5.62 2.14
N THR A 48 -21.14 -5.68 1.88
CA THR A 48 -22.12 -6.26 2.81
C THR A 48 -21.82 -7.74 3.05
N TRP A 49 -21.69 -8.51 1.98
CA TRP A 49 -21.40 -9.94 2.07
C TRP A 49 -20.10 -10.24 2.81
N THR A 50 -19.01 -9.54 2.50
CA THR A 50 -17.73 -9.77 3.20
C THR A 50 -17.80 -9.40 4.69
N LYS A 51 -18.63 -8.43 5.07
CA LYS A 51 -18.87 -8.09 6.47
C LYS A 51 -19.59 -9.22 7.20
N ASP A 52 -20.62 -9.80 6.60
CA ASP A 52 -21.39 -10.92 7.16
C ASP A 52 -20.55 -12.19 7.28
N ILE A 53 -19.72 -12.48 6.26
CA ILE A 53 -18.76 -13.59 6.32
C ILE A 53 -17.73 -13.36 7.41
N SER A 54 -17.22 -12.13 7.54
CA SER A 54 -16.23 -11.79 8.56
C SER A 54 -16.75 -11.91 9.99
N SER A 55 -18.06 -11.74 10.22
CA SER A 55 -18.67 -11.93 11.54
C SER A 55 -19.07 -13.38 11.81
N SER A 56 -19.37 -14.15 10.75
CA SER A 56 -19.89 -15.52 10.87
C SER A 56 -18.79 -16.59 10.95
N LEU A 57 -17.63 -16.35 10.34
CA LEU A 57 -16.53 -17.31 10.27
C LEU A 57 -15.42 -16.99 11.26
N SER A 58 -14.81 -18.04 11.82
CA SER A 58 -13.58 -17.90 12.60
C SER A 58 -12.41 -17.43 11.73
N GLU A 59 -11.36 -16.93 12.37
CA GLU A 59 -10.15 -16.45 11.70
C GLU A 59 -9.52 -17.51 10.77
N GLN A 60 -9.47 -18.76 11.23
CA GLN A 60 -8.90 -19.88 10.49
C GLN A 60 -9.74 -20.25 9.27
N GLU A 61 -11.07 -20.18 9.40
CA GLU A 61 -12.00 -20.45 8.29
C GLU A 61 -11.92 -19.36 7.22
N GLN A 62 -11.92 -18.08 7.64
CA GLN A 62 -11.70 -16.95 6.74
C GLN A 62 -10.37 -17.08 5.99
N GLN A 63 -9.32 -17.47 6.71
CA GLN A 63 -8.00 -17.71 6.13
C GLN A 63 -8.04 -18.84 5.09
N ARG A 64 -8.67 -19.97 5.43
CA ARG A 64 -8.81 -21.10 4.51
C ARG A 64 -9.55 -20.71 3.24
N VAL A 65 -10.66 -19.98 3.33
CA VAL A 65 -11.41 -19.53 2.15
C VAL A 65 -10.53 -18.58 1.32
N ALA A 66 -9.93 -17.56 1.94
CA ALA A 66 -9.18 -16.54 1.21
C ALA A 66 -7.96 -17.08 0.46
N TRP A 67 -7.20 -18.03 1.03
CA TRP A 67 -6.01 -18.59 0.38
C TRP A 67 -6.30 -19.58 -0.75
N ASN A 68 -7.53 -20.10 -0.83
CA ASN A 68 -7.93 -21.07 -1.83
C ASN A 68 -8.80 -20.47 -2.95
N VAL A 69 -8.87 -19.13 -3.03
CA VAL A 69 -9.54 -18.43 -4.13
C VAL A 69 -8.82 -18.71 -5.45
N PRO A 70 -9.52 -19.14 -6.51
CA PRO A 70 -8.93 -19.42 -7.82
C PRO A 70 -8.66 -18.12 -8.59
N TRP A 71 -7.68 -17.34 -8.13
CA TRP A 71 -7.36 -16.03 -8.72
C TRP A 71 -7.02 -16.09 -10.20
N SER A 72 -6.39 -17.17 -10.67
CA SER A 72 -6.10 -17.36 -12.10
C SER A 72 -7.37 -17.31 -12.95
N ASP A 73 -8.42 -18.03 -12.50
CA ASP A 73 -9.70 -18.08 -13.21
C ASP A 73 -10.42 -16.73 -13.17
N ILE A 74 -10.37 -16.05 -12.02
CA ILE A 74 -10.98 -14.72 -11.85
C ILE A 74 -10.31 -13.68 -12.75
N LEU A 75 -8.96 -13.69 -12.80
CA LEU A 75 -8.19 -12.76 -13.63
C LEU A 75 -8.38 -13.04 -15.13
N HIS A 76 -8.44 -14.31 -15.54
CA HIS A 76 -8.70 -14.67 -16.94
C HIS A 76 -10.12 -14.30 -17.38
N ARG A 77 -11.11 -14.35 -16.48
CA ARG A 77 -12.52 -14.12 -16.78
C ARG A 77 -12.95 -12.65 -16.83
N GLN A 78 -12.01 -11.68 -16.88
CA GLN A 78 -12.18 -10.28 -17.36
C GLN A 78 -11.77 -9.17 -16.37
N LYS A 79 -11.37 -9.44 -15.13
CA LYS A 79 -11.04 -8.36 -14.17
C LYS A 79 -9.56 -8.01 -14.17
N SER A 80 -9.24 -6.73 -14.40
CA SER A 80 -7.86 -6.26 -14.29
C SER A 80 -7.39 -6.37 -12.84
N PRO A 81 -6.11 -6.72 -12.59
CA PRO A 81 -5.61 -6.84 -11.22
C PRO A 81 -5.71 -5.51 -10.44
N LEU A 82 -5.59 -4.37 -11.12
CA LEU A 82 -5.81 -3.04 -10.55
C LEU A 82 -7.23 -2.84 -10.03
N TYR A 83 -8.22 -3.26 -10.82
CA TYR A 83 -9.62 -3.19 -10.42
C TYR A 83 -9.88 -4.06 -9.19
N LEU A 84 -9.34 -5.28 -9.15
CA LEU A 84 -9.50 -6.16 -7.99
C LEU A 84 -8.84 -5.57 -6.74
N GLN A 85 -7.67 -4.96 -6.89
CA GLN A 85 -6.97 -4.29 -5.80
C GLN A 85 -7.79 -3.13 -5.21
N SER A 86 -8.49 -2.34 -6.02
CA SER A 86 -9.35 -1.26 -5.53
C SER A 86 -10.65 -1.76 -4.89
N HIS A 87 -11.18 -2.91 -5.34
CA HIS A 87 -12.39 -3.52 -4.78
C HIS A 87 -12.13 -4.23 -3.45
N LEU A 88 -10.93 -4.78 -3.27
CA LEU A 88 -10.46 -5.44 -2.06
C LEU A 88 -9.86 -4.46 -1.05
N ASN A 89 -10.65 -3.47 -0.60
CA ASN A 89 -10.24 -2.61 0.51
C ASN A 89 -10.02 -3.40 1.81
N THR A 90 -9.14 -2.96 2.71
CA THR A 90 -8.88 -3.71 3.95
C THR A 90 -9.89 -3.42 5.07
N GLY A 91 -11.12 -3.06 4.70
CA GLY A 91 -12.15 -2.56 5.63
C GLY A 91 -12.74 -3.61 6.58
N ASN A 92 -12.45 -4.91 6.38
CA ASN A 92 -12.78 -5.96 7.33
C ASN A 92 -11.73 -7.11 7.28
N PRO A 93 -11.64 -7.95 8.34
CA PRO A 93 -10.68 -9.04 8.42
C PRO A 93 -10.70 -10.01 7.24
N PHE A 94 -11.88 -10.37 6.72
CA PHE A 94 -11.96 -11.29 5.59
C PHE A 94 -11.42 -10.67 4.29
N LYS A 95 -11.77 -9.41 4.02
CA LYS A 95 -11.22 -8.68 2.88
C LYS A 95 -9.72 -8.47 2.97
N LEU A 96 -9.18 -8.19 4.16
CA LEU A 96 -7.73 -8.11 4.37
C LEU A 96 -7.05 -9.43 3.95
N ARG A 97 -7.65 -10.57 4.26
CA ARG A 97 -7.13 -11.89 3.85
C ARG A 97 -7.24 -12.12 2.35
N LEU A 98 -8.35 -11.73 1.73
CA LEU A 98 -8.52 -11.77 0.27
C LEU A 98 -7.49 -10.88 -0.44
N TRP A 99 -7.27 -9.67 0.09
CA TRP A 99 -6.29 -8.71 -0.42
C TRP A 99 -4.85 -9.23 -0.32
N MET A 100 -4.48 -9.84 0.82
CA MET A 100 -3.18 -10.53 0.96
C MET A 100 -3.07 -11.71 -0.01
N SER A 101 -4.13 -12.50 -0.15
CA SER A 101 -4.18 -13.64 -1.08
C SER A 101 -3.95 -13.21 -2.52
N LEU A 102 -4.60 -12.12 -2.96
CA LEU A 102 -4.39 -11.51 -4.26
C LEU A 102 -2.93 -11.06 -4.42
N TYR A 103 -2.36 -10.35 -3.44
CA TYR A 103 -0.95 -9.91 -3.48
C TYR A 103 0.01 -11.08 -3.78
N TRP A 104 -0.09 -12.14 -2.99
CA TRP A 104 0.81 -13.30 -3.13
C TRP A 104 0.54 -14.10 -4.41
N HIS A 105 -0.69 -14.11 -4.90
CA HIS A 105 -0.98 -14.66 -6.23
C HIS A 105 -0.28 -13.84 -7.32
N LEU A 106 -0.52 -12.52 -7.38
CA LEU A 106 0.08 -11.65 -8.40
C LEU A 106 1.61 -11.71 -8.35
N ARG A 107 2.20 -11.78 -7.16
CA ARG A 107 3.65 -11.92 -7.00
C ARG A 107 4.18 -13.22 -7.60
N ARG A 108 3.56 -14.36 -7.26
CA ARG A 108 3.97 -15.69 -7.77
C ARG A 108 3.76 -15.84 -9.27
N SER A 109 2.73 -15.19 -9.80
CA SER A 109 2.41 -15.18 -11.23
C SER A 109 3.19 -14.11 -12.02
N HIS A 110 4.09 -13.36 -11.37
CA HIS A 110 4.84 -12.26 -12.00
C HIS A 110 3.96 -11.16 -12.64
N LEU A 111 2.78 -10.90 -12.05
CA LEU A 111 1.80 -9.91 -12.53
C LEU A 111 1.86 -8.57 -11.78
N LEU A 112 2.78 -8.41 -10.83
CA LEU A 112 2.98 -7.16 -10.10
C LEU A 112 3.83 -6.18 -10.92
N ASN A 113 3.23 -5.08 -11.35
CA ASN A 113 3.95 -3.93 -11.90
C ASN A 113 4.14 -2.82 -10.84
N GLU A 114 4.76 -1.71 -11.25
CA GLU A 114 5.07 -0.60 -10.35
C GLU A 114 3.85 0.01 -9.66
N LEU A 115 2.79 0.20 -10.44
CA LEU A 115 1.51 0.72 -10.00
C LEU A 115 0.87 -0.17 -8.93
N HIS A 116 0.83 -1.50 -9.15
CA HIS A 116 0.29 -2.43 -8.16
C HIS A 116 1.07 -2.38 -6.85
N LEU A 117 2.40 -2.44 -6.94
CA LEU A 117 3.29 -2.44 -5.78
C LEU A 117 3.18 -1.14 -4.98
N SER A 118 3.05 0.01 -5.65
CA SER A 118 2.82 1.29 -5.01
C SER A 118 1.49 1.32 -4.26
N ASN A 119 0.40 0.84 -4.87
CA ASN A 119 -0.90 0.75 -4.22
C ASN A 119 -0.87 -0.19 -3.00
N PHE A 120 -0.21 -1.34 -3.11
CA PHE A 120 -0.04 -2.28 -1.99
C PHE A 120 0.77 -1.65 -0.86
N ALA A 121 1.83 -0.91 -1.17
CA ALA A 121 2.63 -0.19 -0.18
C ALA A 121 1.81 0.89 0.53
N ARG A 122 1.01 1.68 -0.20
CA ARG A 122 0.14 2.71 0.40
C ARG A 122 -0.86 2.11 1.39
N GLU A 123 -1.54 1.03 1.00
CA GLU A 123 -2.48 0.35 1.89
C GLU A 123 -1.78 -0.27 3.11
N LEU A 124 -0.59 -0.86 2.95
CA LEU A 124 0.21 -1.35 4.09
C LEU A 124 0.58 -0.23 5.06
N ARG A 125 0.94 0.94 4.54
CA ARG A 125 1.27 2.13 5.35
C ARG A 125 0.05 2.62 6.12
N SER A 126 -1.12 2.65 5.46
CA SER A 126 -2.41 2.98 6.08
C SER A 126 -2.74 1.99 7.21
N LEU A 127 -2.68 0.68 6.94
CA LEU A 127 -2.91 -0.37 7.93
C LEU A 127 -1.98 -0.23 9.14
N LYS A 128 -0.68 -0.06 8.91
CA LYS A 128 0.31 0.09 9.99
C LYS A 128 0.04 1.33 10.86
N SER A 129 -0.47 2.40 10.27
CA SER A 129 -0.74 3.67 10.97
C SER A 129 -2.08 3.64 11.71
N ASN A 130 -3.14 3.13 11.06
CA ASN A 130 -4.53 3.28 11.50
C ASN A 130 -5.06 2.04 12.22
N HIS A 131 -4.51 0.86 11.93
CA HIS A 131 -4.97 -0.45 12.43
C HIS A 131 -3.79 -1.33 12.88
N PRO A 132 -2.93 -0.87 13.81
CA PRO A 132 -1.76 -1.63 14.26
C PRO A 132 -2.12 -3.00 14.87
N GLU A 133 -3.32 -3.16 15.42
CA GLU A 133 -3.86 -4.40 15.98
C GLU A 133 -4.03 -5.52 14.94
N LEU A 134 -4.19 -5.18 13.66
CA LEU A 134 -4.31 -6.16 12.58
C LEU A 134 -2.94 -6.64 12.07
N TRP A 135 -1.84 -6.03 12.54
CA TRP A 135 -0.49 -6.34 12.07
C TRP A 135 -0.06 -7.74 12.49
N ASN A 136 0.23 -8.60 11.51
CA ASN A 136 0.61 -9.98 11.73
C ASN A 136 1.83 -10.38 10.87
N ASN A 137 2.31 -11.62 11.07
CA ASN A 137 3.47 -12.13 10.34
C ASN A 137 3.29 -12.14 8.82
N ASN A 138 2.07 -12.30 8.30
CA ASN A 138 1.82 -12.26 6.86
C ASN A 138 1.99 -10.85 6.30
N LEU A 139 1.50 -9.83 6.99
CA LEU A 139 1.70 -8.42 6.63
C LEU A 139 3.18 -8.02 6.76
N GLN A 140 3.86 -8.51 7.80
CA GLN A 140 5.30 -8.32 7.93
C GLN A 140 6.07 -8.95 6.77
N ASN A 141 5.73 -10.17 6.36
CA ASN A 141 6.34 -10.84 5.21
C ASN A 141 6.06 -10.08 3.91
N MET A 142 4.83 -9.59 3.74
CA MET A 142 4.45 -8.77 2.59
C MET A 142 5.28 -7.49 2.54
N LEU A 143 5.44 -6.78 3.66
CA LEU A 143 6.34 -5.65 3.79
C LEU A 143 7.78 -6.01 3.39
N GLN A 144 8.35 -7.09 3.94
CA GLN A 144 9.74 -7.47 3.64
C GLN A 144 9.97 -7.80 2.17
N SER A 145 8.92 -8.22 1.48
CA SER A 145 8.96 -8.63 0.08
C SER A 145 8.92 -7.44 -0.91
N LEU A 146 8.56 -6.23 -0.46
CA LEU A 146 8.56 -5.03 -1.31
C LEU A 146 9.98 -4.55 -1.67
N PRO A 147 10.14 -3.80 -2.79
CA PRO A 147 11.36 -3.05 -3.08
C PRO A 147 11.82 -2.16 -1.91
N ARG A 148 13.14 -1.95 -1.78
CA ARG A 148 13.73 -1.21 -0.64
C ARG A 148 13.10 0.18 -0.45
N SER A 149 12.88 0.93 -1.52
CA SER A 149 12.26 2.25 -1.49
C SER A 149 10.86 2.20 -0.89
N LEU A 150 10.00 1.32 -1.40
CA LEU A 150 8.64 1.13 -0.88
C LEU A 150 8.63 0.64 0.58
N ARG A 151 9.52 -0.29 0.96
CA ARG A 151 9.65 -0.72 2.37
C ARG A 151 9.95 0.42 3.31
N LEU A 152 10.84 1.32 2.90
CA LEU A 152 11.18 2.49 3.69
C LEU A 152 9.96 3.41 3.85
N LEU A 153 9.29 3.72 2.73
CA LEU A 153 8.11 4.58 2.71
C LEU A 153 6.94 4.04 3.54
N VAL A 154 6.81 2.72 3.68
CA VAL A 154 5.83 2.08 4.58
C VAL A 154 6.27 2.17 6.04
N LYS A 155 7.57 2.06 6.31
CA LYS A 155 8.09 1.98 7.68
C LYS A 155 8.11 3.33 8.40
N THR A 156 8.46 4.38 7.67
CA THR A 156 8.70 5.71 8.24
C THR A 156 8.08 6.79 7.35
N ARG A 157 7.64 7.88 8.00
CA ARG A 157 7.29 9.13 7.31
C ARG A 157 8.45 10.12 7.31
N ARG A 158 9.50 9.88 8.10
CA ARG A 158 10.65 10.76 8.27
C ARG A 158 11.79 10.26 7.41
N LEU A 159 12.06 11.00 6.36
CA LEU A 159 13.05 10.67 5.36
C LEU A 159 14.19 11.67 5.40
N CYS A 160 15.38 11.20 5.09
CA CYS A 160 16.45 12.04 4.61
C CYS A 160 16.66 11.77 3.13
N LEU A 161 16.96 12.82 2.37
CA LEU A 161 17.19 12.73 0.93
C LEU A 161 18.68 12.95 0.70
N GLU A 162 19.36 11.88 0.31
CA GLU A 162 20.80 11.84 0.07
C GLU A 162 21.07 11.81 -1.43
N HIS A 163 21.94 12.68 -1.91
CA HIS A 163 22.38 12.64 -3.30
C HIS A 163 23.33 11.45 -3.50
N LYS A 164 22.94 10.50 -4.35
CA LYS A 164 23.62 9.20 -4.48
C LYS A 164 25.09 9.30 -4.87
N LYS A 165 25.47 10.29 -5.70
CA LYS A 165 26.86 10.46 -6.17
C LYS A 165 27.73 11.23 -5.19
N GLU A 166 27.16 12.16 -4.43
CA GLU A 166 27.92 13.14 -3.64
C GLU A 166 27.82 12.90 -2.15
N LEU A 167 26.91 12.03 -1.72
CA LEU A 167 26.64 11.72 -0.31
C LEU A 167 26.25 12.97 0.50
N LEU A 168 25.67 13.96 -0.20
CA LEU A 168 25.16 15.20 0.38
C LEU A 168 23.67 15.07 0.67
N TYR A 169 23.26 15.62 1.79
CA TYR A 169 21.88 15.63 2.24
C TYR A 169 21.26 16.98 1.94
N ILE A 170 20.05 16.98 1.38
CA ILE A 170 19.29 18.20 1.20
C ILE A 170 18.63 18.62 2.52
N THR A 171 18.80 19.88 2.87
CA THR A 171 18.19 20.50 4.04
C THR A 171 17.17 21.57 3.62
N ALA A 172 16.57 22.26 4.60
CA ALA A 172 15.75 23.45 4.37
C ALA A 172 16.40 24.47 3.42
N GLY A 173 15.60 25.27 2.71
CA GLY A 173 16.08 26.29 1.78
C GLY A 173 16.91 25.77 0.60
N ASN A 174 16.79 24.48 0.25
CA ASN A 174 17.56 23.82 -0.81
C ASN A 174 19.08 23.79 -0.56
N HIS A 175 19.50 23.90 0.69
CA HIS A 175 20.91 23.80 1.07
C HIS A 175 21.37 22.34 1.13
N LEU A 176 22.68 22.14 1.06
CA LEU A 176 23.31 20.83 1.07
C LEU A 176 24.27 20.71 2.24
N ALA A 177 24.21 19.57 2.92
CA ALA A 177 25.04 19.27 4.06
C ALA A 177 25.73 17.91 3.91
N LEU A 178 26.95 17.79 4.44
CA LEU A 178 27.63 16.51 4.58
C LEU A 178 27.01 15.74 5.74
N GLY A 179 26.26 14.67 5.44
CA GLY A 179 25.53 13.90 6.44
C GLY A 179 24.24 14.55 6.93
N ALA A 180 23.37 13.74 7.52
CA ALA A 180 22.12 14.19 8.14
C ALA A 180 22.36 14.69 9.58
N ASN A 181 23.09 15.80 9.71
CA ASN A 181 23.61 16.25 11.01
C ASN A 181 22.67 17.21 11.74
N SER A 182 21.56 17.60 11.11
CA SER A 182 20.58 18.50 11.71
C SER A 182 19.17 17.99 11.46
N ASN A 183 18.26 18.40 12.33
CA ASN A 183 16.82 18.26 12.20
C ASN A 183 16.29 18.87 10.89
N CYS A 184 16.98 19.85 10.30
CA CYS A 184 16.61 20.40 8.99
C CYS A 184 16.96 19.48 7.82
N SER A 185 17.57 18.32 8.06
CA SER A 185 17.75 17.24 7.07
C SER A 185 16.52 16.33 6.99
N ILE A 186 15.54 16.49 7.89
CA ILE A 186 14.35 15.64 7.96
C ILE A 186 13.26 16.21 7.04
N TRP A 187 12.75 15.32 6.18
CA TRP A 187 11.61 15.54 5.31
C TRP A 187 10.47 14.63 5.74
N GLU A 188 9.33 15.21 6.09
CA GLU A 188 8.10 14.50 6.44
C GLU A 188 7.31 14.21 5.15
N ALA A 189 7.05 12.92 4.91
CA ALA A 189 6.28 12.44 3.78
C ALA A 189 4.78 12.50 4.09
N GLU A 190 4.08 13.39 3.41
CA GLU A 190 2.64 13.57 3.39
C GLU A 190 2.04 12.92 2.15
N GLU A 191 0.93 12.19 2.32
CA GLU A 191 0.17 11.68 1.19
C GLU A 191 -0.68 12.82 0.64
N GLU A 192 -0.51 13.14 -0.65
CA GLU A 192 -1.40 14.07 -1.35
C GLU A 192 -2.52 13.27 -2.03
N ASN A 193 -3.66 13.89 -2.32
CA ASN A 193 -4.74 13.29 -3.12
C ASN A 193 -4.34 13.00 -4.59
N ARG A 194 -3.05 13.04 -4.93
CA ARG A 194 -2.51 12.80 -6.26
C ARG A 194 -1.83 11.43 -6.33
N ASP A 195 -2.61 10.41 -6.69
CA ASP A 195 -2.17 9.07 -7.09
C ASP A 195 -0.97 8.49 -6.31
N HIS A 196 0.22 8.46 -6.93
CA HIS A 196 1.44 7.84 -6.42
C HIS A 196 2.52 8.86 -6.05
N TRP A 197 2.14 10.13 -5.89
CA TRP A 197 3.05 11.18 -5.46
C TRP A 197 2.99 11.36 -3.95
N LEU A 198 4.16 11.41 -3.32
CA LEU A 198 4.30 11.80 -1.91
C LEU A 198 4.87 13.20 -1.86
N ARG A 199 4.17 14.08 -1.15
CA ARG A 199 4.66 15.41 -0.79
C ARG A 199 5.67 15.26 0.34
N LEU A 200 6.78 15.97 0.24
CA LEU A 200 7.85 16.02 1.21
C LEU A 200 7.95 17.44 1.75
N VAL A 201 7.76 17.59 3.06
CA VAL A 201 7.83 18.88 3.75
C VAL A 201 9.04 18.87 4.68
N ASN A 202 9.91 19.87 4.60
CA ASN A 202 11.05 19.93 5.51
C ASN A 202 10.58 20.35 6.91
N VAL A 203 11.17 19.75 7.95
CA VAL A 203 10.79 20.05 9.35
C VAL A 203 11.14 21.48 9.77
N CYS A 204 12.16 22.10 9.18
CA CYS A 204 12.57 23.46 9.51
C CYS A 204 11.97 24.54 8.60
N ASP A 205 11.47 24.16 7.42
CA ASP A 205 11.01 25.07 6.39
C ASP A 205 9.95 24.42 5.51
N ASP A 206 8.70 24.86 5.65
CA ASP A 206 7.57 24.35 4.88
C ASP A 206 7.30 25.16 3.60
N SER A 207 8.11 26.19 3.31
CA SER A 207 7.89 27.10 2.20
C SER A 207 8.06 26.47 0.82
N SER A 208 8.89 25.43 0.71
CA SER A 208 9.24 24.77 -0.55
C SER A 208 9.12 23.25 -0.42
N PRO A 209 7.94 22.67 -0.67
CA PRO A 209 7.79 21.22 -0.64
C PRO A 209 8.43 20.57 -1.87
N PHE A 210 8.90 19.34 -1.68
CA PHE A 210 9.27 18.45 -2.79
C PHE A 210 8.24 17.33 -2.97
N PHE A 211 8.34 16.63 -4.08
CA PHE A 211 7.52 15.48 -4.41
C PHE A 211 8.40 14.34 -4.90
N ILE A 212 8.05 13.12 -4.51
CA ILE A 212 8.63 11.88 -5.03
C ILE A 212 7.53 10.94 -5.52
N SER A 213 7.84 10.16 -6.54
CA SER A 213 6.92 9.14 -7.05
C SER A 213 7.18 7.80 -6.36
N MET A 214 6.14 7.20 -5.79
CA MET A 214 6.16 5.82 -5.30
C MET A 214 6.26 4.78 -6.43
N LEU A 215 6.09 5.19 -7.69
CA LEU A 215 6.26 4.30 -8.85
C LEU A 215 7.74 3.98 -9.08
N SER A 216 8.68 4.87 -8.70
CA SER A 216 10.11 4.58 -8.84
C SER A 216 10.55 3.49 -7.87
N GLN A 217 10.67 2.26 -8.38
CA GLN A 217 11.07 1.09 -7.59
C GLN A 217 12.58 0.95 -7.43
N GLY A 218 13.33 1.79 -8.14
CA GLY A 218 14.78 1.84 -8.06
C GLY A 218 15.27 2.32 -6.69
N ALA A 219 16.57 2.16 -6.48
CA ALA A 219 17.26 2.78 -5.34
C ALA A 219 17.27 4.32 -5.43
N THR A 220 16.90 4.87 -6.58
CA THR A 220 16.99 6.29 -6.91
C THR A 220 15.60 6.87 -7.14
N GLN A 221 15.30 7.92 -6.39
CA GLN A 221 14.15 8.78 -6.52
C GLN A 221 14.57 10.07 -7.22
N VAL A 222 13.59 10.73 -7.83
CA VAL A 222 13.74 12.07 -8.37
C VAL A 222 12.88 13.00 -7.51
N LEU A 223 13.45 14.13 -7.08
CA LEU A 223 12.75 15.16 -6.32
C LEU A 223 12.17 16.18 -7.28
N PHE A 224 10.89 16.47 -7.17
CA PHE A 224 10.21 17.47 -7.98
C PHE A 224 9.65 18.58 -7.10
N SER A 225 9.69 19.84 -7.54
CA SER A 225 9.01 20.92 -6.81
C SER A 225 7.49 20.94 -7.03
N ALA A 226 6.99 20.28 -8.09
CA ALA A 226 5.56 20.12 -8.37
C ALA A 226 5.25 18.73 -9.01
N PRO A 227 3.99 18.28 -9.10
CA PRO A 227 3.63 16.97 -9.67
C PRO A 227 3.12 16.96 -11.13
N ASN A 228 3.12 18.09 -11.87
CA ASN A 228 2.56 18.21 -13.23
C ASN A 228 3.62 18.63 -14.28
N ASP A 229 3.28 18.67 -15.56
CA ASP A 229 4.19 18.77 -16.73
C ASP A 229 5.14 20.01 -16.78
N VAL A 230 5.07 20.89 -15.78
CA VAL A 230 5.92 22.08 -15.62
C VAL A 230 6.82 21.96 -14.37
N ALA A 231 6.80 20.81 -13.70
CA ALA A 231 7.56 20.55 -12.49
C ALA A 231 9.05 20.36 -12.77
N ASN A 232 9.88 21.27 -12.26
CA ASN A 232 11.32 21.12 -12.36
C ASN A 232 11.83 20.13 -11.28
N ALA A 233 12.81 19.30 -11.66
CA ALA A 233 13.45 18.35 -10.77
C ALA A 233 14.59 19.03 -9.99
N PHE A 234 14.69 18.83 -8.67
CA PHE A 234 15.80 19.36 -7.86
C PHE A 234 17.01 18.42 -7.90
N CYS A 235 18.17 18.99 -8.16
CA CYS A 235 19.39 18.26 -8.49
C CYS A 235 20.63 18.89 -7.84
N VAL A 236 21.70 18.09 -7.73
CA VAL A 236 22.98 18.52 -7.18
C VAL A 236 24.10 18.04 -8.08
N LEU A 237 25.02 18.95 -8.41
CA LEU A 237 26.27 18.58 -9.07
C LEU A 237 27.44 19.36 -8.45
N ARG A 238 28.44 18.62 -7.95
CA ARG A 238 29.63 19.13 -7.26
C ARG A 238 29.30 20.13 -6.14
N GLY A 239 28.29 19.81 -5.32
CA GLY A 239 27.83 20.66 -4.22
C GLY A 239 27.00 21.87 -4.66
N VAL A 240 26.70 22.03 -5.94
CA VAL A 240 25.84 23.10 -6.45
C VAL A 240 24.44 22.56 -6.71
N ALA A 241 23.46 23.15 -6.04
CA ALA A 241 22.04 22.85 -6.23
C ALA A 241 21.48 23.57 -7.47
N TYR A 242 20.73 22.85 -8.29
CA TYR A 242 20.08 23.39 -9.49
C TYR A 242 18.77 22.65 -9.79
N PHE A 243 17.95 23.21 -10.68
CA PHE A 243 16.73 22.59 -11.14
C PHE A 243 16.85 22.12 -12.60
N GLU A 244 16.61 20.85 -12.87
CA GLU A 244 16.66 20.26 -14.21
C GLU A 244 15.25 20.21 -14.84
N LYS A 245 15.15 20.57 -16.13
CA LYS A 245 13.93 20.36 -16.92
C LYS A 245 13.81 18.88 -17.28
N VAL A 246 12.64 18.29 -17.02
CA VAL A 246 12.33 16.84 -17.09
C VAL A 246 12.52 16.20 -18.48
N LEU A 247 12.91 16.96 -19.51
CA LEU A 247 13.11 16.45 -20.87
C LEU A 247 14.33 15.51 -21.00
N ASN A 248 15.28 15.52 -20.03
CA ASN A 248 16.43 14.62 -20.02
C ASN A 248 16.36 13.64 -18.83
N THR A 249 15.83 12.45 -19.09
CA THR A 249 15.75 11.35 -18.11
C THR A 249 17.09 10.65 -17.83
N GLU A 250 18.15 10.98 -18.59
CA GLU A 250 19.53 10.54 -18.32
C GLU A 250 20.28 11.43 -17.30
N GLY A 251 19.58 12.40 -16.71
CA GLY A 251 20.12 13.41 -15.81
C GLY A 251 20.76 12.86 -14.52
N ASN A 252 21.70 13.63 -13.97
CA ASN A 252 22.50 13.30 -12.79
C ASN A 252 21.70 13.24 -11.47
N CYS A 253 20.39 13.47 -11.51
CA CYS A 253 19.53 13.65 -10.35
C CYS A 253 19.11 12.30 -9.78
N HIS A 254 19.90 11.81 -8.82
CA HIS A 254 19.65 10.54 -8.18
C HIS A 254 19.63 10.71 -6.67
N TRP A 255 18.43 10.67 -6.10
CA TRP A 255 18.23 10.78 -4.65
C TRP A 255 17.98 9.42 -4.04
N GLN A 256 18.68 9.10 -2.96
CA GLN A 256 18.39 7.96 -2.12
C GLN A 256 17.56 8.43 -0.92
N LEU A 257 16.49 7.70 -0.63
CA LEU A 257 15.73 7.89 0.59
C LEU A 257 16.37 7.08 1.72
N ASN A 258 16.61 7.72 2.85
CA ASN A 258 17.10 7.10 4.07
C ASN A 258 16.12 7.32 5.23
N ASP A 259 16.07 6.37 6.18
CA ASP A 259 15.30 6.53 7.40
C ASP A 259 16.00 7.52 8.31
N CYS A 260 15.31 8.60 8.67
CA CYS A 260 15.82 9.60 9.60
C CYS A 260 14.90 9.80 10.81
N SER A 261 14.09 8.79 11.11
CA SER A 261 13.22 8.79 12.29
C SER A 261 13.98 8.90 13.62
N PHE A 262 15.25 8.50 13.65
CA PHE A 262 16.13 8.57 14.82
C PHE A 262 16.66 9.98 15.13
N LEU A 263 16.63 10.90 14.16
CA LEU A 263 17.08 12.26 14.39
C LEU A 263 16.10 13.01 15.31
N PRO A 264 16.59 13.77 16.31
CA PRO A 264 15.73 14.46 17.24
C PRO A 264 14.94 15.56 16.53
N LYS A 265 13.62 15.59 16.74
CA LYS A 265 12.77 16.69 16.30
C LYS A 265 12.86 17.79 17.36
N ILE A 266 13.51 18.91 17.05
CA ILE A 266 13.22 20.13 17.81
C ILE A 266 11.85 20.57 17.33
N LEU A 267 10.83 20.36 18.16
CA LEU A 267 9.54 21.01 17.98
C LEU A 267 9.83 22.51 18.05
N SER A 268 9.83 23.19 16.91
CA SER A 268 9.88 24.64 16.88
C SER A 268 8.76 25.12 17.80
N ALA A 269 9.12 25.89 18.83
CA ALA A 269 8.22 26.49 19.81
C ALA A 269 7.31 27.59 19.20
N ASN A 270 6.94 27.43 17.93
CA ASN A 270 6.04 28.27 17.18
C ASN A 270 4.75 27.50 16.82
N ASN A 271 4.20 26.75 17.78
CA ASN A 271 2.75 26.81 17.96
C ASN A 271 2.46 28.14 18.68
N LYS A 272 2.49 29.23 17.92
CA LYS A 272 1.91 30.50 18.36
C LYS A 272 0.42 30.44 18.02
N ASN A 273 -0.37 30.27 19.08
CA ASN A 273 -1.80 30.57 19.25
C ASN A 273 -2.81 29.83 18.37
#